data_AF-A0A101JRL4-F1
#
_entry.id   AF-A0A101JRL4-F1
#
_cell.length_a   1.000
_cell.length_b   1.000
_cell.length_c   1.000
_cell.angle_alpha   90.00
_cell.angle_beta   90.00
_cell.angle_gamma   90.00
#
_symmetry.space_group_name_H-M   'P 1'
#
loop_
_entity.id
_entity.type
_entity.pdbx_description
1 polymer ?
#
loop_
_entity_poly.entity_id
_entity_poly.type
_entity_poly.pdbx_seq_one_letter_code
_entity_poly.pdbx_strand_id
1 'polypeptide(L)'
;MTTTEDPAWVPEACTLPTVARPLRLAEFDDLFATALRGQQRLSPTVLRWDLDPAAETTARDLAGRESGCCSFFSFTFHPGDGLLGLDVKVPDAHVAVLDALAERATARVRP
;
A
#
# COMPACT_ATOMS: atom_id res chain seq x y z
N MET A 1 -2.75 -2.31 49.63
CA MET A 1 -2.97 -1.30 48.58
C MET A 1 -2.56 -1.97 47.28
N THR A 2 -3.51 -2.67 46.66
CA THR A 2 -3.22 -3.64 45.60
C THR A 2 -3.71 -3.06 44.28
N THR A 3 -2.77 -2.85 43.37
CA THR A 3 -2.97 -2.63 41.93
C THR A 3 -4.07 -3.54 41.41
N THR A 4 -5.11 -2.96 40.81
CA THR A 4 -6.04 -3.70 39.94
C THR A 4 -5.85 -3.12 38.56
N GLU A 5 -5.01 -3.80 37.78
CA GLU A 5 -4.93 -3.68 36.33
C GLU A 5 -6.31 -4.06 35.78
N ASP A 6 -6.94 -3.11 35.10
CA ASP A 6 -8.19 -3.29 34.39
C ASP A 6 -7.93 -4.15 33.14
N PRO A 7 -8.54 -5.34 32.99
CA PRO A 7 -8.38 -6.18 31.81
C PRO A 7 -9.34 -5.69 30.71
N ALA A 8 -9.08 -4.50 30.18
CA ALA A 8 -9.68 -4.05 28.93
C ALA A 8 -8.91 -4.70 27.78
N TRP A 9 -9.35 -5.91 27.44
CA TRP A 9 -9.09 -6.57 26.16
C TRP A 9 -9.38 -5.61 25.01
N VAL A 10 -8.33 -5.00 24.47
CA VAL A 10 -8.34 -4.40 23.15
C VAL A 10 -6.98 -4.76 22.53
N PRO A 11 -6.90 -5.51 21.42
CA PRO A 11 -5.69 -5.42 20.63
C PRO A 11 -5.56 -3.94 20.23
N GLU A 12 -4.43 -3.33 20.55
CA GLU A 12 -4.08 -1.92 20.27
C GLU A 12 -4.07 -1.59 18.76
N ALA A 13 -4.58 -2.48 17.93
CA ALA A 13 -4.86 -2.34 16.50
C ALA A 13 -6.30 -1.84 16.21
N CYS A 14 -7.20 -1.69 17.21
CA CYS A 14 -8.65 -1.55 16.97
C CYS A 14 -9.32 -0.26 17.48
N THR A 15 -8.61 0.87 17.60
CA THR A 15 -9.21 2.20 17.91
C THR A 15 -8.79 3.33 16.96
N LEU A 16 -8.43 3.00 15.71
CA LEU A 16 -8.46 4.00 14.62
C LEU A 16 -9.79 3.85 13.87
N PRO A 17 -10.69 4.85 13.93
CA PRO A 17 -11.95 4.80 13.20
C PRO A 17 -11.65 4.73 11.70
N THR A 18 -12.58 4.13 10.96
CA THR A 18 -12.64 3.82 9.51
C THR A 18 -12.23 4.93 8.52
N VAL A 19 -11.76 6.10 8.98
CA VAL A 19 -11.72 7.37 8.25
C VAL A 19 -10.52 8.24 8.63
N ALA A 20 -9.39 7.67 9.07
CA ALA A 20 -8.11 8.36 8.85
C ALA A 20 -7.71 8.20 7.37
N ARG A 21 -8.62 8.60 6.49
CA ARG A 21 -8.31 8.71 5.07
C ARG A 21 -7.40 9.93 4.93
N PRO A 22 -6.32 9.83 4.15
CA PRO A 22 -6.02 8.67 3.33
C PRO A 22 -4.59 8.15 3.66
N LEU A 23 -4.40 6.83 3.59
CA LEU A 23 -3.43 6.25 2.63
C LEU A 23 -3.14 7.34 1.62
N ARG A 24 -1.94 7.84 1.38
CA ARG A 24 -1.78 9.04 0.53
C ARG A 24 -2.32 8.82 -0.89
N LEU A 25 -3.63 8.77 -1.08
CA LEU A 25 -4.34 8.17 -2.21
C LEU A 25 -4.29 9.17 -3.34
N ALA A 26 -4.20 10.46 -3.01
CA ALA A 26 -3.90 11.50 -3.97
C ALA A 26 -2.45 11.40 -4.46
N GLU A 27 -1.47 11.11 -3.60
CA GLU A 27 -0.06 10.97 -4.00
C GLU A 27 0.19 9.65 -4.75
N PHE A 28 -0.46 8.56 -4.31
CA PHE A 28 -0.51 7.30 -5.05
C PHE A 28 -1.29 7.46 -6.36
N ASP A 29 -2.42 8.17 -6.38
CA ASP A 29 -3.12 8.47 -7.64
C ASP A 29 -2.27 9.29 -8.58
N ASP A 30 -1.53 10.27 -8.08
CA ASP A 30 -0.59 11.05 -8.88
C ASP A 30 0.54 10.17 -9.40
N LEU A 31 1.13 9.33 -8.54
CA LEU A 31 2.11 8.31 -8.95
C LEU A 31 1.53 7.37 -10.03
N PHE A 32 0.28 6.93 -9.87
CA PHE A 32 -0.39 6.07 -10.84
C PHE A 32 -0.69 6.79 -12.14
N ALA A 33 -1.09 8.06 -12.09
CA ALA A 33 -1.39 8.84 -13.29
C ALA A 33 -0.13 9.25 -14.06
N THR A 34 1.00 9.45 -13.36
CA THR A 34 2.23 10.00 -13.95
C THR A 34 3.27 8.94 -14.29
N ALA A 35 3.40 7.91 -13.45
CA ALA A 35 4.50 6.95 -13.51
C ALA A 35 4.07 5.50 -13.73
N LEU A 36 2.83 5.11 -13.42
CA LEU A 36 2.38 3.73 -13.65
C LEU A 36 2.27 3.44 -15.14
N ARG A 37 3.04 2.45 -15.57
CA ARG A 37 3.07 1.94 -16.96
C ARG A 37 2.30 0.64 -17.09
N GLY A 38 2.25 -0.15 -16.03
CA GLY A 38 1.57 -1.44 -16.03
C GLY A 38 1.17 -1.87 -14.63
N GLN A 39 0.14 -2.70 -14.56
CA GLN A 39 -0.27 -3.36 -13.33
C GLN A 39 -0.49 -4.84 -13.61
N GLN A 40 0.01 -5.69 -12.72
CA GLN A 40 -0.18 -7.13 -12.78
C GLN A 40 -0.52 -7.68 -11.40
N ARG A 41 -1.62 -8.43 -11.29
CA ARG A 41 -1.95 -9.16 -10.05
C ARG A 41 -1.22 -10.51 -10.07
N LEU A 42 -0.18 -10.66 -9.24
CA LEU A 42 0.58 -11.92 -9.14
C LEU A 42 -0.16 -12.98 -8.31
N SER A 43 -0.91 -12.55 -7.30
CA SER A 43 -1.68 -13.42 -6.41
C SER A 43 -2.80 -12.63 -5.71
N PRO A 44 -3.76 -13.30 -5.05
CA PRO A 44 -4.80 -12.61 -4.27
C PRO A 44 -4.22 -11.65 -3.23
N THR A 45 -3.03 -11.92 -2.70
CA THR A 45 -2.37 -11.09 -1.69
C THR A 45 -1.19 -10.28 -2.23
N VAL A 46 -0.90 -10.35 -3.53
CA VAL A 46 0.29 -9.71 -4.13
C VAL A 46 -0.09 -9.00 -5.44
N LEU A 47 0.13 -7.70 -5.47
CA LEU A 47 -0.04 -6.84 -6.63
C LEU A 47 1.33 -6.31 -7.06
N ARG A 48 1.60 -6.32 -8.36
CA ARG A 48 2.79 -5.73 -8.96
C ARG A 48 2.41 -4.51 -9.78
N TRP A 49 3.16 -3.43 -9.60
CA TRP A 49 3.11 -2.24 -10.42
C TRP A 49 4.43 -2.04 -11.14
N ASP A 50 4.36 -1.78 -12.43
CA ASP A 50 5.51 -1.39 -13.22
C ASP A 50 5.46 0.13 -13.38
N LEU A 51 6.37 0.81 -12.69
CA LEU A 51 6.48 2.26 -12.61
C LEU A 51 7.64 2.76 -13.49
N ASP A 52 7.58 4.02 -13.87
CA ASP A 52 8.72 4.72 -14.46
C ASP A 52 9.87 4.81 -13.44
N PRO A 53 11.11 4.46 -13.81
CA PRO A 53 12.25 4.53 -12.89
C PRO A 53 12.53 5.94 -12.39
N ALA A 54 12.10 6.99 -13.10
CA ALA A 54 12.22 8.38 -12.61
C ALA A 54 11.38 8.62 -11.34
N ALA A 55 10.32 7.84 -11.11
CA ALA A 55 9.47 7.94 -9.94
C ALA A 55 9.92 7.05 -8.78
N GLU A 56 11.06 6.37 -8.89
CA GLU A 56 11.59 5.45 -7.88
C GLU A 56 11.70 6.08 -6.49
N THR A 57 12.30 7.27 -6.41
CA THR A 57 12.47 7.99 -5.15
C THR A 57 11.12 8.31 -4.50
N THR A 58 10.16 8.79 -5.29
CA THR A 58 8.80 9.10 -4.83
C THR A 58 8.08 7.84 -4.35
N ALA A 59 8.14 6.76 -5.12
CA ALA A 59 7.51 5.50 -4.77
C ALA A 59 8.09 4.91 -3.46
N ARG A 60 9.41 5.01 -3.26
CA ARG A 60 10.06 4.55 -2.02
C ARG A 60 9.71 5.41 -0.80
N ASP A 61 9.66 6.73 -0.96
CA ASP A 61 9.24 7.63 0.12
C ASP A 61 7.78 7.33 0.53
N LEU A 62 6.88 7.16 -0.44
CA LEU A 62 5.48 6.79 -0.20
C LEU A 62 5.36 5.42 0.49
N ALA A 63 6.07 4.40 -0.01
CA ALA A 63 6.09 3.07 0.59
C ALA A 63 6.62 3.08 2.03
N GLY A 64 7.68 3.86 2.30
CA GLY A 64 8.22 4.03 3.65
C GLY A 64 7.20 4.65 4.60
N ARG A 65 6.51 5.71 4.18
CA ARG A 65 5.47 6.35 4.99
C ARG A 65 4.26 5.45 5.22
N GLU A 66 3.84 4.68 4.21
CA GLU A 66 2.76 3.72 4.35
C GLU A 66 3.12 2.58 5.29
N SER A 67 4.31 1.99 5.16
CA SER A 67 4.75 0.94 6.08
C SER A 67 4.82 1.42 7.54
N GLY A 68 5.07 2.72 7.76
CA GLY A 68 5.04 3.35 9.07
C GLY A 68 3.63 3.60 9.63
N CYS A 69 2.64 3.87 8.78
CA CYS A 69 1.23 4.05 9.20
C CYS A 69 0.44 2.72 9.24
N CYS A 70 0.79 1.79 8.36
CA CYS A 70 0.11 0.54 8.10
C CYS A 70 1.16 -0.57 7.93
N SER A 71 1.62 -1.13 9.05
CA SER A 71 2.69 -2.13 9.10
C SER A 71 2.36 -3.47 8.44
N PHE A 72 1.10 -3.70 8.06
CA PHE A 72 0.69 -4.89 7.33
C PHE A 72 1.06 -4.85 5.84
N PHE A 73 1.29 -3.67 5.26
CA PHE A 73 1.77 -3.58 3.88
C PHE A 73 3.24 -3.94 3.79
N SER A 74 3.56 -4.82 2.86
CA SER A 74 4.94 -5.13 2.48
C SER A 74 5.18 -4.63 1.06
N PHE A 75 6.12 -3.70 0.91
CA PHE A 75 6.52 -3.13 -0.37
C PHE A 75 7.90 -3.67 -0.76
N THR A 76 8.00 -4.28 -1.93
CA THR A 76 9.26 -4.81 -2.47
C THR A 76 9.55 -4.18 -3.81
N PHE A 77 10.70 -3.51 -3.92
CA PHE A 77 11.12 -2.87 -5.16
C PHE A 77 12.08 -3.79 -5.92
N HIS A 78 11.83 -3.95 -7.22
CA HIS A 78 12.63 -4.77 -8.10
C HIS A 78 13.01 -3.95 -9.34
N PRO A 79 14.31 -3.88 -9.69
CA PRO A 79 14.72 -3.31 -10.98
C PRO A 79 14.19 -4.22 -12.09
N GLY A 80 13.50 -3.65 -13.07
CA GLY A 80 13.07 -4.32 -14.30
C GLY A 80 13.80 -3.77 -15.53
N ASP A 81 13.52 -4.34 -16.71
CA ASP A 81 14.08 -3.91 -17.98
C ASP A 81 13.50 -2.55 -18.42
N GLY A 82 14.08 -1.47 -17.87
CA GLY A 82 13.67 -0.09 -18.15
C GLY A 82 12.48 0.41 -17.34
N LEU A 83 11.92 -0.41 -16.45
CA LEU A 83 10.84 -0.07 -15.52
C LEU A 83 11.20 -0.48 -14.09
N LEU A 84 10.56 0.17 -13.13
CA LEU A 84 10.66 -0.18 -11.72
C LEU A 84 9.46 -1.04 -11.31
N GLY A 85 9.71 -2.30 -10.97
CA GLY A 85 8.70 -3.16 -10.36
C GLY A 85 8.50 -2.82 -8.89
N LEU A 86 7.27 -2.59 -8.47
CA LEU A 86 6.85 -2.45 -7.08
C LEU A 86 5.83 -3.53 -6.76
N ASP A 87 6.23 -4.50 -5.95
CA ASP A 87 5.38 -5.56 -5.45
C ASP A 87 4.80 -5.14 -4.09
N VAL A 88 3.48 -5.00 -4.03
CA VAL A 88 2.70 -4.71 -2.84
C VAL A 88 2.05 -5.98 -2.36
N LYS A 89 2.40 -6.41 -1.14
CA LYS A 89 1.86 -7.59 -0.49
C LYS A 89 1.10 -7.21 0.77
N VAL A 90 -0.03 -7.89 1.00
CA VAL A 90 -0.84 -7.78 2.22
C VAL A 90 -1.14 -9.17 2.80
N PRO A 91 -1.48 -9.28 4.09
CA PRO A 91 -2.08 -10.49 4.65
C PRO A 91 -3.43 -10.82 4.00
N ASP A 92 -3.84 -12.08 4.06
CA ASP A 92 -5.13 -12.56 3.53
C ASP A 92 -6.34 -11.77 4.07
N ALA A 93 -6.31 -11.41 5.35
CA ALA A 93 -7.34 -10.59 5.99
C ALA A 93 -7.52 -9.20 5.35
N HIS A 94 -6.54 -8.72 4.56
CA HIS A 94 -6.52 -7.37 3.99
C HIS A 94 -6.56 -7.39 2.45
N VAL A 95 -6.88 -8.53 1.83
CA VAL A 95 -7.00 -8.68 0.37
C VAL A 95 -7.96 -7.65 -0.23
N ALA A 96 -9.09 -7.37 0.43
CA ALA A 96 -10.06 -6.38 -0.03
C ALA A 96 -9.45 -4.96 -0.17
N VAL A 97 -8.47 -4.61 0.66
CA VAL A 97 -7.75 -3.33 0.55
C VAL A 97 -6.85 -3.33 -0.69
N LEU A 98 -6.17 -4.44 -0.96
CA LEU A 98 -5.32 -4.61 -2.14
C LEU A 98 -6.15 -4.58 -3.43
N ASP A 99 -7.34 -5.19 -3.44
CA ASP A 99 -8.27 -5.13 -4.57
C ASP A 99 -8.74 -3.69 -4.85
N ALA A 100 -9.17 -2.96 -3.81
CA ALA A 100 -9.56 -1.56 -3.98
C ALA A 100 -8.41 -0.69 -4.53
N LEU A 101 -7.17 -0.97 -4.13
CA LEU A 101 -5.98 -0.29 -4.61
C LEU A 101 -5.69 -0.63 -6.08
N ALA A 102 -5.86 -1.89 -6.47
CA ALA A 102 -5.70 -2.36 -7.84
C ALA A 102 -6.75 -1.76 -8.79
N GLU A 103 -8.02 -1.69 -8.38
CA GLU A 103 -9.08 -1.04 -9.16
C GLU A 103 -8.79 0.45 -9.35
N ARG A 104 -8.33 1.12 -8.30
CA ARG A 104 -7.98 2.53 -8.33
C ARG A 104 -6.81 2.81 -9.28
N ALA A 105 -5.73 2.05 -9.18
CA ALA A 105 -4.58 2.17 -10.07
C ALA A 105 -4.98 1.90 -11.53
N THR A 106 -5.82 0.89 -11.79
CA THR A 106 -6.34 0.60 -13.15
C THR A 106 -7.18 1.76 -13.70
N ALA A 107 -7.97 2.43 -12.86
CA ALA A 107 -8.76 3.59 -13.26
C ALA A 107 -7.91 4.84 -13.56
N ARG A 108 -6.63 4.85 -13.17
CA ARG A 108 -5.68 5.97 -13.35
C ARG A 108 -4.58 5.67 -14.37
N VAL A 109 -4.28 4.40 -14.62
CA VAL A 109 -3.30 4.01 -15.64
C VAL A 109 -3.78 4.51 -16.99
N ARG A 110 -2.96 5.34 -17.63
CA ARG A 110 -3.27 5.84 -18.97
C ARG A 110 -2.84 4.77 -19.98
N PRO A 111 -3.72 4.36 -20.91
CA PRO A 111 -3.35 3.43 -21.98
C PRO A 111 -2.34 4.04 -22.95
#